data_AF-Q5L1M7-F1
#
_entry.id   AF-Q5L1M7-F1
#
_cell.length_a   1.000
_cell.length_b   1.000
_cell.length_c   1.000
_cell.angle_alpha   90.00
_cell.angle_beta   90.00
_cell.angle_gamma   90.00
#
_symmetry.space_group_name_H-M   'P 1'
#
loop_
_entity.id
_entity.type
_entity.pdbx_description
1 polymer ?
#
loop_
_entity_poly.entity_id
_entity_poly.type
_entity_poly.pdbx_seq_one_letter_code
_entity_poly.pdbx_strand_id
1 'polypeptide(L)' 'MDFATTFEEQLRRLIGETIQVATDNNLIEGRLTDVEDGTIELRAEAGGYERETRTVLIPLTAVNFVREV' A
#
# COMPACT_ATOMS: atom_id res chain seq x y z
N MET A 1 15.64 -16.32 6.05
CA MET A 1 14.47 -15.62 5.50
C MET A 1 14.99 -14.55 4.57
N ASP A 2 14.39 -14.43 3.39
CA ASP A 2 14.67 -13.35 2.46
C ASP A 2 13.97 -12.07 2.92
N PHE A 3 14.59 -10.91 2.70
CA PHE A 3 14.04 -9.62 3.13
C PHE A 3 12.68 -9.35 2.49
N ALA A 4 12.51 -9.67 1.20
CA ALA A 4 11.25 -9.42 0.49
C ALA A 4 10.13 -10.28 1.08
N THR A 5 10.40 -11.56 1.36
CA THR A 5 9.42 -12.46 2.01
C THR A 5 9.03 -11.95 3.39
N THR A 6 9.99 -11.56 4.22
CA THR A 6 9.68 -11.02 5.57
C THR A 6 8.92 -9.70 5.49
N PHE A 7 9.23 -8.83 4.52
CA PHE A 7 8.53 -7.58 4.31
C PHE A 7 7.08 -7.82 3.87
N GLU A 8 6.85 -8.70 2.91
CA GLU A 8 5.50 -9.12 2.51
C GLU A 8 4.70 -9.69 3.67
N GLU A 9 5.29 -10.58 4.48
CA GLU A 9 4.63 -11.14 5.66
C GLU A 9 4.25 -10.07 6.69
N GLN A 10 5.07 -9.02 6.86
CA GLN A 10 4.73 -7.89 7.72
C GLN A 10 3.57 -7.07 7.15
N LEU A 11 3.59 -6.77 5.86
CA LEU A 11 2.50 -6.04 5.20
C LEU A 11 1.19 -6.83 5.25
N ARG A 12 1.22 -8.15 5.07
CA ARG A 12 0.02 -8.99 5.17
C ARG A 12 -0.67 -8.90 6.54
N ARG A 13 0.06 -8.60 7.61
CA ARG A 13 -0.52 -8.38 8.96
C ARG A 13 -1.29 -7.06 9.07
N LEU A 14 -1.05 -6.13 8.15
CA LEU A 14 -1.71 -4.83 8.08
C LEU A 14 -2.90 -4.83 7.11
N ILE A 15 -3.24 -5.96 6.47
CA ILE A 15 -4.38 -6.05 5.57
C ILE A 15 -5.66 -5.68 6.34
N GLY A 16 -6.41 -4.73 5.80
CA GLY A 16 -7.58 -4.14 6.42
C GLY A 16 -7.32 -2.79 7.11
N GLU A 17 -6.07 -2.47 7.42
CA GLU A 17 -5.68 -1.20 8.05
C GLU A 17 -5.48 -0.09 7.01
N THR A 18 -5.63 1.16 7.46
CA THR A 18 -5.24 2.34 6.66
C THR A 18 -3.74 2.55 6.79
N ILE A 19 -3.04 2.47 5.67
CA ILE A 19 -1.60 2.70 5.62
C ILE A 19 -1.27 3.84 4.67
N GLN A 20 -0.10 4.42 4.90
CA GLN A 20 0.48 5.38 4.01
C GLN A 20 1.77 4.82 3.41
N VAL A 21 1.83 4.82 2.08
CA VAL A 21 2.93 4.29 1.28
C VAL A 21 3.61 5.45 0.54
N ALA A 22 4.91 5.61 0.78
CA ALA A 22 5.74 6.54 0.04
C ALA A 22 6.47 5.80 -1.08
N THR A 23 6.38 6.35 -2.28
CA THR A 23 7.19 6.00 -3.46
C THR A 23 8.10 7.18 -3.79
N ASP A 24 8.88 7.12 -4.87
CA ASP A 24 9.85 8.18 -5.22
C ASP A 24 9.27 9.60 -5.19
N ASN A 25 8.11 9.80 -5.82
CA ASN A 25 7.52 11.13 -5.99
C ASN A 25 6.07 11.22 -5.48
N ASN A 26 5.53 10.15 -4.88
CA ASN A 26 4.14 10.11 -4.45
C ASN A 26 4.01 9.59 -3.02
N LEU A 27 3.06 10.18 -2.30
CA LEU A 27 2.58 9.69 -1.01
C LEU A 27 1.12 9.27 -1.20
N ILE A 28 0.83 8.00 -0.97
CA ILE A 28 -0.48 7.42 -1.20
C ILE A 28 -0.99 6.90 0.14
N GLU A 29 -2.17 7.36 0.54
CA GLU A 29 -2.87 6.85 1.72
C GLU A 29 -4.09 6.04 1.26
N GLY A 30 -4.29 4.88 1.87
CA GLY A 30 -5.40 4.02 1.55
C GLY A 30 -5.48 2.80 2.46
N ARG A 31 -6.63 2.12 2.42
CA ARG A 31 -6.79 0.85 3.12
C ARG A 31 -6.05 -0.25 2.36
N LEU A 32 -5.17 -0.97 3.04
CA LEU A 32 -4.51 -2.14 2.48
C LEU A 32 -5.54 -3.26 2.26
N THR A 33 -5.74 -3.67 1.02
CA THR A 33 -6.70 -4.73 0.68
C THR A 33 -6.00 -6.06 0.39
N ASP A 34 -4.80 -6.03 -0.20
CA ASP A 34 -4.07 -7.25 -0.54
C ASP A 34 -2.55 -7.04 -0.69
N VAL A 35 -1.79 -8.13 -0.55
CA VAL A 35 -0.33 -8.19 -0.77
C VAL A 35 0.06 -9.53 -1.40
N GLU A 36 0.17 -9.55 -2.73
CA GLU A 36 0.49 -10.73 -3.52
C GLU A 36 1.43 -10.39 -4.69
N ASP A 37 2.20 -11.38 -5.13
CA ASP A 37 3.10 -11.29 -6.29
C ASP A 37 4.00 -10.03 -6.32
N GLY A 38 4.54 -9.65 -5.15
CA GLY A 38 5.40 -8.48 -5.02
C GLY A 38 4.70 -7.13 -5.20
N THR A 39 3.36 -7.08 -5.04
CA THR A 39 2.53 -5.90 -5.23
C THR A 39 1.64 -5.65 -4.00
N ILE A 40 1.43 -4.38 -3.67
CA ILE A 40 0.48 -3.91 -2.66
C ILE A 40 -0.77 -3.39 -3.36
N GLU A 41 -1.94 -3.84 -2.92
CA GLU A 41 -3.22 -3.26 -3.33
C GLU A 41 -3.77 -2.34 -2.25
N LEU A 42 -4.01 -1.06 -2.60
CA LEU A 42 -4.65 -0.08 -1.73
C LEU A 42 -5.99 0.36 -2.30
N ARG A 43 -6.99 0.49 -1.42
CA ARG A 43 -8.20 1.25 -1.71
C ARG A 43 -8.04 2.66 -1.17
N ALA A 44 -7.79 3.61 -2.06
CA ALA A 44 -7.52 5.01 -1.73
C ALA A 44 -8.69 5.90 -2.16
N GLU A 45 -8.94 6.99 -1.43
CA GLU A 45 -9.85 8.04 -1.88
C GLU A 45 -9.17 8.87 -2.98
N ALA A 46 -9.82 9.04 -4.13
CA ALA A 46 -9.39 10.00 -5.13
C ALA A 46 -9.71 11.41 -4.60
N GLY A 47 -8.67 12.24 -4.40
CA GLY A 47 -8.87 13.62 -3.96
C GLY A 47 -9.71 14.40 -4.98
N GLY A 48 -10.83 14.97 -4.54
CA GLY A 48 -11.77 15.72 -5.37
C GLY A 48 -13.14 15.93 -4.71
N TYR A 49 -14.05 16.61 -5.42
CA TYR A 49 -15.44 16.84 -4.98
C TYR A 49 -16.27 15.56 -4.95
N GLU A 50 -15.87 14.55 -5.73
CA GLU A 50 -16.46 13.22 -5.73
C GLU A 50 -15.55 12.27 -4.95
N ARG A 51 -16.06 11.73 -3.83
CA ARG A 51 -15.39 10.68 -3.06
C ARG A 51 -15.48 9.35 -3.83
N GLU A 52 -14.76 9.26 -4.94
CA GLU A 52 -14.55 7.99 -5.60
C GLU A 52 -13.41 7.24 -4.92
N THR A 53 -13.67 5.98 -4.56
CA THR A 53 -12.60 5.08 -4.12
C THR A 53 -12.01 4.43 -5.35
N ARG A 54 -10.68 4.48 -5.47
CA ARG A 54 -9.93 3.80 -6.53
C ARG A 54 -9.03 2.74 -5.93
N THR A 55 -8.86 1.65 -6.68
CA THR A 55 -7.82 0.65 -6.41
C THR A 55 -6.49 1.15 -6.96
N VAL A 56 -5.45 1.10 -6.14
CA VAL A 56 -4.09 1.49 -6.48
C VAL A 56 -3.18 0.29 -6.26
N LEU A 57 -2.46 -0.10 -7.31
CA LEU A 57 -1.49 -1.19 -7.26
C LEU A 57 -0.08 -0.59 -7.21
N ILE A 58 0.72 -0.99 -6.22
CA ILE A 58 2.07 -0.46 -5.99
C ILE A 58 3.06 -1.63 -5.92
N PRO A 59 4.03 -1.74 -6.85
CA PRO A 59 5.09 -2.73 -6.75
C PRO A 59 5.92 -2.51 -5.48
N LEU A 60 6.24 -3.56 -4.73
CA LEU A 60 7.07 -3.48 -3.52
C LEU A 60 8.45 -2.87 -3.81
N THR A 61 8.97 -3.06 -5.02
CA THR A 61 10.23 -2.48 -5.47
C THR A 61 10.21 -0.97 -5.62
N ALA A 62 9.02 -0.36 -5.72
CA ALA A 62 8.83 1.09 -5.78
C ALA A 62 8.52 1.70 -4.40
N VAL A 63 8.41 0.86 -3.35
CA VAL A 63 8.10 1.31 -1.99
C VAL A 63 9.37 1.77 -1.31
N ASN A 64 9.39 3.05 -0.93
CA ASN A 64 10.47 3.63 -0.15
C ASN A 64 10.19 3.51 1.36
N PHE A 65 8.91 3.61 1.75
CA PHE A 65 8.50 3.56 3.15
C PHE A 65 7.00 3.24 3.30
N VAL A 66 6.63 2.58 4.41
CA VAL A 66 5.25 2.30 4.81
C VAL A 66 5.06 2.67 6.28
N ARG A 67 3.92 3.31 6.62
CA ARG A 67 3.46 3.48 8.01
C ARG A 67 1.96 3.23 8.15
N GLU A 68 1.55 2.76 9.32
CA GLU A 68 0.16 2.87 9.78
C GLU A 68 -0.17 4.33 10.11
N VAL A 69 -1.46 4.67 10.03
CA VAL A 69 -2.02 6.00 10.31
C VAL A 69 -2.90 5.96 11.55
#